data_AF-A0A3B9FJX2-F1
#
_entry.id   AF-A0A3B9FJX2-F1
#
_cell.length_a   1.000
_cell.length_b   1.000
_cell.length_c   1.000
_cell.angle_alpha   90.00
_cell.angle_beta   90.00
_cell.angle_gamma   90.00
#
_symmetry.space_group_name_H-M   'P 1'
#
loop_
_entity.id
_entity.type
_entity.pdbx_description
1 polymer ?
#
loop_
_entity_poly.entity_id
_entity_poly.type
_entity_poly.pdbx_seq_one_letter_code
_entity_poly.pdbx_strand_id
1 'polypeptide(L)'
;MKVFLLALPISAMVAPWLGADDPQLQPDRFFSEEVWAKVGEASCLECHREGGEAEDSSFILRQTILHQGESLQRANRDNYEAFRRMARPRKDGPPKLLRKPVGEMDHEGQEVLTRKSTAHLLLEKFVRNLRDGEETHEKKVPPTPFFDGVTMLDDQRLLRRLTLSLSARLPRPSERDAVRKGGLDAISALLDQVMTEDAFYERLKEGFNDVFLTNGYDGNGELILSYNHFEKSRQWFHKYDLSHIKDERERKEALYAMTRRYRKAIREEPLELIAHVVRNDKPFTEIMTADYIMVSPYSARGYGIFETIKERFKNPDDPFEYLPAKLPALKARNDNPVNAPLVQESKNGFYPHAGILSTFQYLRRYPTTETNRNRLRARMYYQHFLGIDVMELADQVADAAAID
;
A
#
# COMPACT_ATOMS: atom_id res chain seq x y z
N MET A 1 -17.29 13.52 -5.17
CA MET A 1 -18.75 13.54 -4.85
C MET A 1 -19.02 14.69 -3.88
N LYS A 2 -19.97 15.60 -4.20
CA LYS A 2 -20.26 16.82 -3.42
C LYS A 2 -20.89 16.51 -2.06
N VAL A 3 -20.41 17.23 -1.04
CA VAL A 3 -21.06 17.70 0.20
C VAL A 3 -22.44 17.11 0.53
N PHE A 4 -22.53 16.39 1.65
CA PHE A 4 -23.76 16.27 2.44
C PHE A 4 -23.50 16.78 3.85
N LEU A 5 -24.02 17.98 4.14
CA LEU A 5 -24.29 18.45 5.49
C LEU A 5 -25.45 17.62 6.05
N LEU A 6 -25.31 17.13 7.27
CA LEU A 6 -26.42 16.83 8.18
C LEU A 6 -26.02 17.25 9.58
N ALA A 7 -26.43 18.47 9.94
CA ALA A 7 -26.57 18.92 11.31
C ALA A 7 -28.02 18.65 11.74
N LEU A 8 -28.23 18.15 12.96
CA LEU A 8 -29.41 18.30 13.83
C LEU A 8 -29.31 17.31 15.02
N PRO A 9 -30.01 17.52 16.16
CA PRO A 9 -29.71 18.48 17.21
C PRO A 9 -29.43 17.81 18.57
N ILE A 10 -28.96 18.61 19.52
CA ILE A 10 -28.94 18.28 20.95
C ILE A 10 -30.38 18.17 21.45
N SER A 11 -30.79 17.02 21.95
CA SER A 11 -31.94 16.91 22.84
C SER A 11 -31.63 15.93 23.96
N ALA A 12 -31.50 16.47 25.16
CA ALA A 12 -31.43 15.72 26.40
C ALA A 12 -32.80 15.05 26.65
N MET A 13 -32.79 13.73 26.81
CA MET A 13 -33.85 13.00 27.52
C MET A 13 -33.20 12.01 28.48
N VAL A 14 -33.39 12.31 29.76
CA VAL A 14 -33.16 11.40 30.88
C VAL A 14 -34.39 10.50 30.99
N ALA A 15 -34.22 9.19 30.81
CA ALA A 15 -35.10 8.19 31.42
C ALA A 15 -34.34 6.85 31.58
N PRO A 16 -34.57 6.14 32.69
CA PRO A 16 -33.62 5.19 33.26
C PRO A 16 -33.87 3.78 32.72
N TRP A 17 -32.82 3.13 32.23
CA TRP A 17 -32.83 1.70 31.97
C TRP A 17 -32.08 0.99 33.10
N LEU A 18 -32.86 0.37 33.98
CA LEU A 18 -32.44 -0.62 34.95
C LEU A 18 -32.07 -1.91 34.20
N GLY A 19 -30.76 -2.13 34.09
CA GLY A 19 -30.12 -3.39 33.72
C GLY A 19 -28.69 -3.27 34.22
N ALA A 20 -28.49 -3.65 35.49
CA ALA A 20 -27.26 -3.39 36.22
C ALA A 20 -26.10 -4.26 35.70
N ASP A 21 -25.35 -3.73 34.73
CA ASP A 21 -23.92 -4.01 34.61
C ASP A 21 -23.22 -3.23 35.73
N ASP A 22 -22.44 -3.92 36.56
CA ASP A 22 -21.60 -3.29 37.57
C ASP A 22 -20.59 -2.33 36.90
N PRO A 23 -20.67 -1.00 37.11
CA PRO A 23 -19.80 -0.02 36.48
C PRO A 23 -18.32 -0.14 36.90
N GLN A 24 -18.00 -0.98 37.89
CA GLN A 24 -16.66 -1.11 38.48
C GLN A 24 -15.71 -2.06 37.74
N LEU A 25 -16.13 -2.76 36.68
CA LEU A 25 -15.32 -3.78 36.01
C LEU A 25 -14.74 -3.33 34.66
N GLN A 26 -14.03 -2.21 34.64
CA GLN A 26 -13.28 -1.78 33.45
C GLN A 26 -11.79 -2.12 33.59
N PRO A 27 -11.11 -2.58 32.53
CA PRO A 27 -9.65 -2.68 32.54
C PRO A 27 -9.04 -1.31 32.80
N ASP A 28 -8.06 -1.28 33.71
CA ASP A 28 -7.23 -0.10 33.89
C ASP A 28 -6.15 -0.01 32.80
N ARG A 29 -5.49 1.15 32.75
CA ARG A 29 -4.43 1.39 31.75
C ARG A 29 -3.28 0.41 31.90
N PHE A 30 -2.92 0.06 33.14
CA PHE A 30 -1.90 -0.93 33.42
C PHE A 30 -2.24 -2.29 32.80
N PHE A 31 -3.48 -2.77 32.93
CA PHE A 31 -3.88 -3.99 32.26
C PHE A 31 -3.78 -3.86 30.74
N SER A 32 -4.40 -2.84 30.14
CA SER A 32 -4.46 -2.73 28.68
C SER A 32 -3.09 -2.54 28.01
N GLU A 33 -2.22 -1.71 28.58
CA GLU A 33 -0.94 -1.31 27.95
C GLU A 33 0.24 -2.18 28.37
N GLU A 34 0.21 -2.75 29.58
CA GLU A 34 1.32 -3.54 30.10
C GLU A 34 0.99 -5.03 30.08
N VAL A 35 -0.08 -5.46 30.76
CA VAL A 35 -0.39 -6.88 30.91
C VAL A 35 -0.90 -7.48 29.60
N TRP A 36 -1.88 -6.85 28.96
CA TRP A 36 -2.50 -7.34 27.75
C TRP A 36 -1.55 -7.23 26.57
N ALA A 37 -1.09 -6.02 26.22
CA ALA A 37 -0.25 -5.83 25.04
C ALA A 37 1.08 -6.60 25.08
N LYS A 38 1.71 -6.76 26.26
CA LYS A 38 3.04 -7.37 26.37
C LYS A 38 3.03 -8.84 26.79
N VAL A 39 1.90 -9.36 27.29
CA VAL A 39 1.81 -10.76 27.77
C VAL A 39 0.58 -11.46 27.21
N GLY A 40 -0.61 -10.88 27.37
CA GLY A 40 -1.86 -11.48 26.91
C GLY A 40 -1.90 -11.71 25.41
N GLU A 41 -1.73 -10.64 24.62
CA GLU A 41 -1.76 -10.69 23.16
C GLU A 41 -0.53 -11.40 22.59
N ALA A 42 0.64 -11.22 23.23
CA ALA A 42 1.91 -11.72 22.73
C ALA A 42 2.19 -13.21 23.02
N SER A 43 1.60 -13.79 24.08
CA SER A 43 1.95 -15.15 24.52
C SER A 43 0.74 -16.00 24.88
N CYS A 44 -0.29 -15.43 25.52
CA CYS A 44 -1.43 -16.23 25.94
C CYS A 44 -2.46 -16.44 24.82
N LEU A 45 -2.68 -15.42 24.00
CA LEU A 45 -3.72 -15.40 22.95
C LEU A 45 -3.45 -16.41 21.82
N GLU A 46 -2.21 -16.83 21.63
CA GLU A 46 -1.82 -17.80 20.60
C GLU A 46 -2.59 -19.12 20.73
N CYS A 47 -2.75 -19.61 21.96
CA CYS A 47 -3.48 -20.84 22.27
C CYS A 47 -4.89 -20.57 22.85
N HIS A 48 -5.03 -19.54 23.69
CA HIS A 48 -6.26 -19.26 24.45
C HIS A 48 -7.26 -18.40 23.67
N ARG A 49 -7.71 -18.88 22.52
CA ARG A 49 -8.72 -18.22 21.68
C ARG A 49 -9.69 -19.24 21.09
N GLU A 50 -10.82 -18.77 20.58
CA GLU A 50 -11.73 -19.61 19.79
C GLU A 50 -10.99 -20.20 18.57
N GLY A 51 -11.05 -21.52 18.38
CA GLY A 51 -10.28 -22.25 17.37
C GLY A 51 -8.78 -22.41 17.68
N GLY A 52 -8.34 -22.06 18.89
CA GLY A 52 -6.97 -22.27 19.36
C GLY A 52 -6.79 -23.60 20.11
N GLU A 53 -5.54 -24.02 20.33
CA GLU A 53 -5.22 -25.30 20.99
C GLU A 53 -5.77 -25.41 22.42
N ALA A 54 -6.06 -24.29 23.08
CA ALA A 54 -6.62 -24.23 24.42
C ALA A 54 -8.08 -23.72 24.44
N GLU A 55 -8.83 -23.91 23.35
CA GLU A 55 -10.23 -23.45 23.23
C GLU A 55 -11.20 -24.09 24.24
N ASP A 56 -10.89 -25.31 24.69
CA ASP A 56 -11.68 -26.02 25.73
C ASP A 56 -11.35 -25.54 27.15
N SER A 57 -10.39 -24.61 27.29
CA SER A 57 -10.01 -24.08 28.59
C SER A 57 -11.01 -23.03 29.10
N SER A 58 -11.09 -22.84 30.42
CA SER A 58 -11.90 -21.77 31.01
C SER A 58 -11.28 -20.37 30.88
N PHE A 59 -10.14 -20.25 30.20
CA PHE A 59 -9.40 -19.00 29.99
C PHE A 59 -9.34 -18.73 28.49
N ILE A 60 -10.41 -18.13 27.96
CA ILE A 60 -10.52 -17.77 26.54
C ILE A 60 -10.40 -16.26 26.40
N LEU A 61 -9.57 -15.85 25.46
CA LEU A 61 -9.21 -14.47 25.16
C LEU A 61 -9.69 -14.10 23.76
N ARG A 62 -9.94 -12.81 23.57
CA ARG A 62 -10.41 -12.20 22.32
C ARG A 62 -9.30 -11.36 21.71
N GLN A 63 -9.12 -11.49 20.40
CA GLN A 63 -8.17 -10.67 19.65
C GLN A 63 -8.60 -9.21 19.66
N THR A 64 -7.66 -8.29 19.91
CA THR A 64 -7.96 -6.86 20.00
C THR A 64 -7.54 -6.08 18.77
N ILE A 65 -6.52 -6.53 18.05
CA ILE A 65 -5.92 -5.79 16.93
C ILE A 65 -6.88 -5.51 15.77
N LEU A 66 -7.93 -6.34 15.61
CA LEU A 66 -8.92 -6.22 14.53
C LEU A 66 -10.17 -5.39 14.93
N HIS A 67 -10.23 -4.88 16.16
CA HIS A 67 -11.41 -4.22 16.72
C HIS A 67 -11.20 -2.71 16.91
N GLN A 68 -12.28 -1.93 16.85
CA GLN A 68 -12.28 -0.49 17.07
C GLN A 68 -13.49 -0.05 17.89
N GLY A 69 -13.40 1.11 18.54
CA GLY A 69 -14.51 1.71 19.29
C GLY A 69 -15.11 0.77 20.34
N GLU A 70 -16.43 0.61 20.33
CA GLU A 70 -17.16 -0.18 21.31
C GLU A 70 -16.81 -1.69 21.27
N SER A 71 -16.46 -2.23 20.09
CA SER A 71 -16.08 -3.65 19.99
C SER A 71 -14.72 -3.92 20.63
N LEU A 72 -13.77 -2.98 20.51
CA LEU A 72 -12.48 -3.05 21.19
C LEU A 72 -12.66 -2.95 22.72
N GLN A 73 -13.54 -2.06 23.18
CA GLN A 73 -13.85 -1.93 24.59
C GLN A 73 -14.45 -3.22 25.19
N ARG A 74 -15.35 -3.88 24.46
CA ARG A 74 -15.89 -5.19 24.85
C ARG A 74 -14.79 -6.25 24.95
N ALA A 75 -13.98 -6.40 23.90
CA ALA A 75 -12.88 -7.37 23.89
C ALA A 75 -11.90 -7.17 25.06
N ASN A 76 -11.51 -5.91 25.33
CA ASN A 76 -10.64 -5.58 26.46
C ASN A 76 -11.27 -5.94 27.82
N ARG A 77 -12.58 -5.72 28.01
CA ARG A 77 -13.28 -6.13 29.24
C ARG A 77 -13.32 -7.63 29.42
N ASP A 78 -13.64 -8.38 28.37
CA ASP A 78 -13.72 -9.84 28.42
C ASP A 78 -12.36 -10.44 28.77
N ASN A 79 -11.28 -9.93 28.15
CA ASN A 79 -9.91 -10.32 28.45
C ASN A 79 -9.52 -10.00 29.89
N TYR A 80 -9.84 -8.80 30.36
CA TYR A 80 -9.60 -8.39 31.75
C TYR A 80 -10.28 -9.33 32.75
N GLU A 81 -11.54 -9.66 32.50
CA GLU A 81 -12.28 -10.58 33.37
C GLU A 81 -11.65 -11.98 33.38
N ALA A 82 -11.25 -12.51 32.22
CA ALA A 82 -10.57 -13.78 32.12
C ALA A 82 -9.27 -13.81 32.95
N PHE A 83 -8.44 -12.76 32.84
CA PHE A 83 -7.21 -12.60 33.63
C PHE A 83 -7.49 -12.51 35.13
N ARG A 84 -8.52 -11.75 35.54
CA ARG A 84 -8.94 -11.67 36.95
C ARG A 84 -9.38 -13.02 37.51
N ARG A 85 -10.10 -13.83 36.72
CA ARG A 85 -10.49 -15.20 37.13
C ARG A 85 -9.26 -16.08 37.38
N MET A 86 -8.24 -15.98 36.53
CA MET A 86 -6.98 -16.72 36.68
C MET A 86 -6.08 -16.20 37.81
N ALA A 87 -6.23 -14.92 38.17
CA ALA A 87 -5.51 -14.26 39.27
C ALA A 87 -6.12 -14.53 40.66
N ARG A 88 -7.23 -15.28 40.77
CA ARG A 88 -7.86 -15.56 42.07
C ARG A 88 -6.94 -16.37 43.00
N PRO A 89 -6.82 -15.99 44.29
CA PRO A 89 -6.05 -16.77 45.27
C PRO A 89 -6.57 -18.21 45.39
N ARG A 90 -5.67 -19.15 45.67
CA ARG A 90 -6.05 -20.55 45.91
C ARG A 90 -5.55 -21.02 47.27
N LYS A 91 -6.18 -22.08 47.78
CA LYS A 91 -5.82 -22.69 49.07
C LYS A 91 -4.43 -23.34 49.05
N ASP A 92 -3.94 -23.70 47.86
CA ASP A 92 -2.70 -24.43 47.59
C ASP A 92 -1.55 -23.52 47.10
N GLY A 93 -1.63 -22.20 47.30
CA GLY A 93 -0.55 -21.26 47.01
C GLY A 93 -0.90 -20.15 46.00
N PRO A 94 0.09 -19.63 45.26
CA PRO A 94 -0.11 -18.53 44.32
C PRO A 94 -1.17 -18.84 43.23
N PRO A 95 -1.81 -17.80 42.65
CA PRO A 95 -2.80 -17.98 41.58
C PRO A 95 -2.27 -18.74 40.37
N LYS A 96 -3.17 -19.41 39.64
CA LYS A 96 -2.84 -20.16 38.41
C LYS A 96 -2.09 -19.27 37.42
N LEU A 97 -2.49 -18.00 37.30
CA LEU A 97 -1.88 -17.03 36.38
C LEU A 97 -0.35 -16.91 36.55
N LEU A 98 0.19 -17.13 37.75
CA LEU A 98 1.63 -17.00 38.03
C LEU A 98 2.41 -18.32 37.91
N ARG A 99 1.71 -19.46 37.91
CA ARG A 99 2.35 -20.78 38.01
C ARG A 99 2.26 -21.57 36.72
N LYS A 100 1.10 -21.51 36.07
CA LYS A 100 0.81 -22.25 34.85
C LYS A 100 1.75 -21.84 33.69
N PRO A 101 1.92 -20.54 33.38
CA PRO A 101 2.78 -20.14 32.26
C PRO A 101 4.27 -20.46 32.46
N VAL A 102 4.73 -20.63 33.71
CA VAL A 102 6.13 -20.95 34.05
C VAL A 102 6.38 -22.43 34.31
N GLY A 103 5.42 -23.31 33.98
CA GLY A 103 5.57 -24.77 34.15
C GLY A 103 5.49 -25.30 35.59
N GLU A 104 5.10 -24.48 36.59
CA GLU A 104 4.94 -24.93 37.99
C GLU A 104 3.60 -25.65 38.27
N MET A 105 2.77 -25.75 37.25
CA MET A 105 1.51 -26.49 37.23
C MET A 105 1.35 -27.12 35.86
N ASP A 106 0.55 -28.19 35.81
CA ASP A 106 0.25 -28.85 34.54
C ASP A 106 -0.34 -27.86 33.52
N HIS A 107 0.38 -27.74 32.42
CA HIS A 107 0.11 -26.88 31.29
C HIS A 107 0.49 -27.69 30.05
N GLU A 108 -0.51 -28.15 29.30
CA GLU A 108 -0.29 -29.02 28.13
C GLU A 108 0.68 -28.37 27.12
N GLY A 109 0.57 -27.04 26.94
CA GLY A 109 1.49 -26.22 26.14
C GLY A 109 2.87 -25.93 26.76
N GLN A 110 3.28 -26.64 27.82
CA GLN A 110 4.57 -26.50 28.51
C GLN A 110 4.81 -25.09 29.10
N GLU A 111 6.08 -24.75 29.38
CA GLU A 111 6.51 -23.43 29.86
C GLU A 111 6.46 -22.41 28.72
N VAL A 112 5.58 -21.41 28.86
CA VAL A 112 5.38 -20.32 27.88
C VAL A 112 6.11 -19.04 28.30
N LEU A 113 6.27 -18.81 29.61
CA LEU A 113 6.99 -17.67 30.18
C LEU A 113 8.12 -18.18 31.07
N THR A 114 9.29 -17.54 30.98
CA THR A 114 10.38 -17.82 31.93
C THR A 114 10.12 -17.16 33.28
N ARG A 115 10.38 -17.86 34.37
CA ARG A 115 10.26 -17.33 35.74
C ARG A 115 11.10 -16.06 35.91
N LYS A 116 10.52 -15.02 36.53
CA LYS A 116 11.11 -13.68 36.73
C LYS A 116 11.49 -12.92 35.44
N SER A 117 11.04 -13.37 34.27
CA SER A 117 11.06 -12.54 33.06
C SER A 117 10.20 -11.28 33.26
N THR A 118 10.41 -10.27 32.41
CA THR A 118 9.57 -9.06 32.42
C THR A 118 8.08 -9.39 32.33
N ALA A 119 7.68 -10.32 31.45
CA ALA A 119 6.31 -10.79 31.31
C ALA A 119 5.78 -11.44 32.61
N HIS A 120 6.57 -12.31 33.24
CA HIS A 120 6.19 -12.93 34.51
C HIS A 120 6.04 -11.90 35.64
N LEU A 121 6.95 -10.93 35.73
CA LEU A 121 6.89 -9.85 36.72
C LEU A 121 5.69 -8.92 36.51
N LEU A 122 5.26 -8.70 35.27
CA LEU A 122 4.02 -7.97 34.96
C LEU A 122 2.78 -8.72 35.48
N LEU A 123 2.74 -10.05 35.32
CA LEU A 123 1.66 -10.87 35.91
C LEU A 123 1.69 -10.83 37.44
N GLU A 124 2.86 -10.91 38.08
CA GLU A 124 2.99 -10.77 39.53
C GLU A 124 2.48 -9.42 40.04
N LYS A 125 2.82 -8.33 39.32
CA LYS A 125 2.33 -6.98 39.64
C LYS A 125 0.82 -6.88 39.45
N PHE A 126 0.27 -7.44 38.37
CA PHE A 126 -1.17 -7.49 38.13
C PHE A 126 -1.93 -8.20 39.25
N VAL A 127 -1.46 -9.39 39.67
CA VAL A 127 -2.06 -10.14 40.78
C VAL A 127 -1.98 -9.35 42.09
N ARG A 128 -0.86 -8.65 42.33
CA ARG A 128 -0.68 -7.81 43.52
C ARG A 128 -1.67 -6.65 43.56
N ASN A 129 -1.80 -5.91 42.45
CA ASN A 129 -2.75 -4.79 42.33
C ASN A 129 -4.19 -5.25 42.64
N LEU A 130 -4.59 -6.42 42.12
CA LEU A 130 -5.92 -6.99 42.39
C LEU A 130 -6.14 -7.36 43.86
N ARG A 131 -5.10 -7.79 44.58
CA ARG A 131 -5.20 -8.27 45.96
C ARG A 131 -5.19 -7.11 46.95
N ASP A 132 -4.31 -6.14 46.74
CA ASP A 132 -4.07 -5.08 47.70
C ASP A 132 -5.21 -4.04 47.69
N GLY A 133 -6.23 -4.25 46.85
CA GLY A 133 -7.40 -3.37 46.78
C GLY A 133 -7.00 -1.94 46.41
N GLU A 134 -5.80 -1.78 45.83
CA GLU A 134 -5.45 -0.59 45.10
C GLU A 134 -6.39 -0.58 43.89
N GLU A 135 -7.62 -0.09 44.11
CA GLU A 135 -8.12 0.96 43.27
C GLU A 135 -6.95 1.91 43.14
N THR A 136 -6.20 1.73 42.06
CA THR A 136 -5.45 2.81 41.50
C THR A 136 -6.52 3.87 41.23
N HIS A 137 -6.80 4.68 42.25
CA HIS A 137 -6.87 6.12 42.08
C HIS A 137 -5.50 6.56 41.55
N GLU A 138 -5.08 6.00 40.41
CA GLU A 138 -4.47 6.78 39.38
C GLU A 138 -5.38 8.00 39.33
N LYS A 139 -4.87 9.11 39.88
CA LYS A 139 -5.20 10.43 39.35
C LYS A 139 -5.39 10.16 37.88
N LYS A 140 -6.58 10.46 37.34
CA LYS A 140 -6.80 10.46 35.89
C LYS A 140 -5.75 11.40 35.31
N VAL A 141 -4.52 10.90 35.15
CA VAL A 141 -3.46 11.51 34.40
C VAL A 141 -4.00 11.24 33.03
N PRO A 142 -4.58 12.25 32.35
CA PRO A 142 -5.07 12.06 31.01
C PRO A 142 -3.93 11.36 30.26
N PRO A 143 -4.22 10.27 29.53
CA PRO A 143 -3.17 9.54 28.87
C PRO A 143 -2.35 10.55 28.09
N THR A 144 -1.06 10.61 28.43
CA THR A 144 -0.11 11.46 27.75
C THR A 144 -0.34 11.28 26.26
N PRO A 145 -0.73 12.32 25.51
CA PRO A 145 -1.00 12.17 24.10
C PRO A 145 0.17 11.46 23.44
N PHE A 146 -0.08 10.58 22.49
CA PHE A 146 0.97 9.81 21.81
C PHE A 146 2.12 10.71 21.29
N PHE A 147 1.79 11.97 20.97
CA PHE A 147 2.72 12.99 20.51
C PHE A 147 3.13 14.01 21.58
N ASP A 148 2.97 13.72 22.88
CA ASP A 148 3.44 14.61 23.94
C ASP A 148 4.96 14.78 23.85
N GLY A 149 5.43 16.03 23.96
CA GLY A 149 6.83 16.39 23.70
C GLY A 149 7.23 16.44 22.21
N VAL A 150 6.35 16.05 21.27
CA VAL A 150 6.59 16.25 19.83
C VAL A 150 6.13 17.65 19.43
N THR A 151 7.07 18.45 18.94
CA THR A 151 6.74 19.77 18.37
C THR A 151 6.25 19.60 16.94
N MET A 152 4.97 19.92 16.70
CA MET A 152 4.38 19.93 15.37
C MET A 152 5.00 21.03 14.51
N LEU A 153 5.07 20.79 13.21
CA LEU A 153 5.56 21.76 12.23
C LEU A 153 4.59 22.95 12.14
N ASP A 154 5.11 24.18 12.04
CA ASP A 154 4.25 25.35 11.83
C ASP A 154 3.53 25.28 10.47
N ASP A 155 2.32 25.84 10.40
CA ASP A 155 1.45 25.71 9.23
C ASP A 155 2.09 26.22 7.93
N GLN A 156 2.94 27.27 8.01
CA GLN A 156 3.64 27.81 6.85
C GLN A 156 4.74 26.86 6.34
N ARG A 157 5.52 26.27 7.26
CA ARG A 157 6.49 25.22 6.91
C ARG A 157 5.80 23.94 6.45
N LEU A 158 4.66 23.58 7.03
CA LEU A 158 3.85 22.45 6.59
C LEU A 158 3.38 22.66 5.14
N LEU A 159 2.78 23.81 4.83
CA LEU A 159 2.40 24.16 3.46
C LEU A 159 3.60 24.07 2.51
N ARG A 160 4.75 24.63 2.89
CA ARG A 160 5.99 24.54 2.08
C ARG A 160 6.40 23.11 1.81
N ARG A 161 6.38 22.24 2.84
CA ARG A 161 6.75 20.83 2.70
C ARG A 161 5.78 20.12 1.75
N LEU A 162 4.48 20.35 1.92
CA LEU A 162 3.43 19.73 1.10
C LEU A 162 3.56 20.12 -0.37
N THR A 163 3.68 21.42 -0.70
CA THR A 163 3.80 21.84 -2.11
C THR A 163 5.10 21.35 -2.76
N LEU A 164 6.20 21.29 -2.00
CA LEU A 164 7.46 20.72 -2.48
C LEU A 164 7.34 19.22 -2.75
N SER A 165 6.80 18.47 -1.80
CA SER A 165 6.70 17.01 -1.92
C SER A 165 5.70 16.55 -2.97
N LEU A 166 4.58 17.28 -3.13
CA LEU A 166 3.48 16.89 -4.00
C LEU A 166 3.53 17.54 -5.38
N SER A 167 4.09 18.74 -5.53
CA SER A 167 4.06 19.49 -6.81
C SER A 167 5.41 20.10 -7.21
N ALA A 168 6.50 19.76 -6.49
CA ALA A 168 7.86 20.22 -6.77
C ALA A 168 8.00 21.76 -6.88
N ARG A 169 7.14 22.53 -6.21
CA ARG A 169 7.17 24.00 -6.22
C ARG A 169 7.02 24.61 -4.84
N LEU A 170 7.39 25.89 -4.74
CA LEU A 170 7.16 26.68 -3.54
C LEU A 170 5.67 27.08 -3.42
N PRO A 171 5.18 27.36 -2.19
CA PRO A 171 3.84 27.90 -2.02
C PRO A 171 3.73 29.28 -2.66
N ARG A 172 2.64 29.50 -3.39
CA ARG A 172 2.25 30.78 -3.98
C ARG A 172 1.90 31.78 -2.88
N PRO A 173 2.03 33.11 -3.13
CA PRO A 173 1.69 34.13 -2.14
C PRO A 173 0.27 33.98 -1.59
N SER A 174 -0.71 33.71 -2.45
CA SER A 174 -2.11 33.49 -2.05
C SER A 174 -2.32 32.29 -1.13
N GLU A 175 -1.58 31.19 -1.34
CA GLU A 175 -1.64 29.98 -0.51
C GLU A 175 -1.08 30.27 0.90
N ARG A 176 0.04 31.02 0.96
CA ARG A 176 0.62 31.46 2.24
C ARG A 176 -0.32 32.40 2.98
N ASP A 177 -0.98 33.31 2.28
CA ASP A 177 -1.95 34.24 2.86
C ASP A 177 -3.19 33.51 3.40
N ALA A 178 -3.66 32.47 2.68
CA ALA A 178 -4.75 31.62 3.13
C ALA A 178 -4.39 30.91 4.44
N VAL A 179 -3.22 30.26 4.51
CA VAL A 179 -2.76 29.60 5.74
C VAL A 179 -2.48 30.59 6.87
N ARG A 180 -2.01 31.80 6.58
CA ARG A 180 -1.79 32.83 7.61
C ARG A 180 -3.09 33.27 8.28
N LYS A 181 -4.20 33.27 7.53
CA LYS A 181 -5.52 33.69 8.02
C LYS A 181 -6.32 32.54 8.63
N GLY A 182 -6.24 31.36 8.03
CA GLY A 182 -7.06 30.18 8.38
C GLY A 182 -6.32 29.08 9.12
N GLY A 183 -5.00 29.20 9.34
CA GLY A 183 -4.19 28.17 9.98
C GLY A 183 -4.25 26.82 9.25
N LEU A 184 -4.15 25.75 10.03
CA LEU A 184 -4.22 24.36 9.57
C LEU A 184 -5.51 24.04 8.79
N ASP A 185 -6.65 24.64 9.14
CA ASP A 185 -7.93 24.38 8.47
C ASP A 185 -7.91 24.78 6.99
N ALA A 186 -7.07 25.75 6.61
CA ALA A 186 -6.91 26.16 5.22
C ALA A 186 -6.15 25.13 4.38
N ILE A 187 -5.35 24.24 4.99
CA ILE A 187 -4.46 23.33 4.27
C ILE A 187 -5.23 22.28 3.45
N SER A 188 -6.36 21.77 3.95
CA SER A 188 -7.12 20.73 3.26
C SER A 188 -7.55 21.19 1.86
N ALA A 189 -8.19 22.36 1.76
CA ALA A 189 -8.64 22.89 0.48
C ALA A 189 -7.48 23.25 -0.46
N LEU A 190 -6.34 23.68 0.10
CA LEU A 190 -5.13 23.95 -0.69
C LEU A 190 -4.53 22.66 -1.25
N LEU A 191 -4.53 21.57 -0.49
CA LEU A 191 -4.08 20.26 -0.96
C LEU A 191 -4.94 19.75 -2.10
N ASP A 192 -6.27 19.86 -1.98
CA ASP A 192 -7.18 19.50 -3.08
C ASP A 192 -6.83 20.26 -4.35
N GLN A 193 -6.54 21.56 -4.25
CA GLN A 193 -6.11 22.35 -5.39
C GLN A 193 -4.75 21.88 -5.95
N VAL A 194 -3.75 21.70 -5.09
CA VAL A 194 -2.40 21.23 -5.49
C VAL A 194 -2.49 19.90 -6.23
N MET A 195 -3.33 18.98 -5.78
CA MET A 195 -3.51 17.64 -6.36
C MET A 195 -4.28 17.64 -7.69
N THR A 196 -4.70 18.79 -8.19
CA THR A 196 -5.26 18.96 -9.54
C THR A 196 -4.29 19.60 -10.53
N GLU A 197 -3.10 20.00 -10.09
CA GLU A 197 -2.10 20.64 -10.94
C GLU A 197 -1.35 19.64 -11.80
N ASP A 198 -0.96 20.03 -13.02
CA ASP A 198 -0.09 19.21 -13.87
C ASP A 198 1.22 18.81 -13.16
N ALA A 199 1.79 19.73 -12.36
CA ALA A 199 2.99 19.46 -11.57
C ALA A 199 2.80 18.34 -10.52
N PHE A 200 1.59 18.16 -9.99
CA PHE A 200 1.30 17.04 -9.10
C PHE A 200 1.34 15.71 -9.84
N TYR A 201 0.75 15.64 -11.04
CA TYR A 201 0.78 14.41 -11.84
C TYR A 201 2.19 14.06 -12.31
N GLU A 202 3.04 15.04 -12.63
CA GLU A 202 4.46 14.78 -12.90
C GLU A 202 5.18 14.20 -11.69
N ARG A 203 4.97 14.80 -10.51
CA ARG A 203 5.58 14.30 -9.26
C ARG A 203 5.07 12.91 -8.86
N LEU A 204 3.78 12.64 -9.10
CA LEU A 204 3.17 11.34 -8.91
C LEU A 204 3.84 10.28 -9.79
N LYS A 205 4.00 10.56 -11.09
CA LYS A 205 4.70 9.66 -12.02
C LYS A 205 6.15 9.40 -11.59
N GLU A 206 6.87 10.43 -11.12
CA GLU A 206 8.23 10.29 -10.59
C GLU A 206 8.26 9.32 -9.41
N GLY A 207 7.43 9.56 -8.38
CA GLY A 207 7.40 8.71 -7.19
C GLY A 207 7.03 7.26 -7.48
N PHE A 208 6.09 7.01 -8.40
CA PHE A 208 5.78 5.64 -8.82
C PHE A 208 6.88 5.02 -9.67
N ASN A 209 7.61 5.81 -10.45
CA ASN A 209 8.75 5.30 -11.19
C ASN A 209 9.94 4.95 -10.29
N ASP A 210 10.11 5.62 -9.15
CA ASP A 210 11.13 5.24 -8.15
C ASP A 210 10.86 3.85 -7.54
N VAL A 211 9.60 3.39 -7.58
CA VAL A 211 9.19 2.05 -7.15
C VAL A 211 9.20 1.07 -8.33
N PHE A 212 8.41 1.34 -9.38
CA PHE A 212 8.19 0.39 -10.49
C PHE A 212 9.32 0.36 -11.51
N LEU A 213 10.14 1.41 -11.58
CA LEU A 213 11.31 1.53 -12.45
C LEU A 213 11.00 1.22 -13.93
N THR A 214 9.77 1.43 -14.39
CA THR A 214 9.31 1.05 -15.74
C THR A 214 9.95 1.91 -16.83
N ASN A 215 10.45 3.11 -16.49
CA ASN A 215 11.27 3.90 -17.39
C ASN A 215 12.67 3.28 -17.62
N GLY A 216 13.12 2.35 -16.77
CA GLY A 216 14.49 1.85 -16.72
C GLY A 216 14.64 0.40 -17.18
N TYR A 217 14.85 0.16 -18.48
CA TYR A 217 15.26 -1.15 -19.00
C TYR A 217 16.32 -1.00 -20.08
N ASP A 218 17.07 -2.09 -20.31
CA ASP A 218 18.21 -2.08 -21.23
C ASP A 218 17.81 -1.85 -22.68
N GLY A 219 18.59 -0.98 -23.34
CA GLY A 219 18.45 -0.63 -24.75
C GLY A 219 17.42 0.48 -25.04
N ASN A 220 17.00 0.60 -26.30
CA ASN A 220 16.11 1.67 -26.74
C ASN A 220 14.66 1.47 -26.27
N GLY A 221 13.90 2.56 -26.14
CA GLY A 221 12.50 2.53 -25.68
C GLY A 221 11.62 1.57 -26.49
N GLU A 222 11.71 1.62 -27.82
CA GLU A 222 10.94 0.80 -28.76
C GLU A 222 11.37 -0.69 -28.82
N LEU A 223 12.34 -1.14 -28.01
CA LEU A 223 12.72 -2.55 -27.94
C LEU A 223 11.68 -3.41 -27.21
N ILE A 224 10.78 -2.79 -26.43
CA ILE A 224 9.62 -3.47 -25.85
C ILE A 224 8.65 -3.97 -26.92
N LEU A 225 8.67 -3.35 -28.11
CA LEU A 225 7.92 -3.79 -29.27
C LEU A 225 8.72 -4.87 -30.00
N SER A 226 8.33 -6.13 -29.80
CA SER A 226 9.02 -7.26 -30.42
C SER A 226 8.99 -7.16 -31.94
N TYR A 227 10.09 -7.58 -32.58
CA TYR A 227 10.14 -7.67 -34.03
C TYR A 227 9.14 -8.71 -34.58
N ASN A 228 8.79 -9.73 -33.79
CA ASN A 228 7.82 -10.75 -34.21
C ASN A 228 6.38 -10.23 -34.30
N HIS A 229 6.01 -9.16 -33.60
CA HIS A 229 4.63 -8.65 -33.57
C HIS A 229 4.48 -7.27 -34.20
N PHE A 230 5.54 -6.45 -34.17
CA PHE A 230 5.50 -5.05 -34.57
C PHE A 230 6.51 -4.69 -35.66
N GLU A 231 6.98 -5.68 -36.44
CA GLU A 231 7.97 -5.53 -37.51
C GLU A 231 7.73 -4.29 -38.40
N LYS A 232 6.47 -4.09 -38.82
CA LYS A 232 6.07 -3.05 -39.79
C LYS A 232 5.90 -1.67 -39.17
N SER A 233 5.70 -1.58 -37.85
CA SER A 233 5.26 -0.36 -37.16
C SER A 233 6.28 0.18 -36.17
N ARG A 234 7.05 -0.68 -35.49
CA ARG A 234 7.96 -0.28 -34.38
C ARG A 234 9.03 0.73 -34.76
N GLN A 235 9.40 0.77 -36.04
CA GLN A 235 10.44 1.61 -36.63
C GLN A 235 9.86 2.64 -37.62
N TRP A 236 8.59 3.03 -37.45
CA TRP A 236 7.89 3.99 -38.31
C TRP A 236 8.69 5.28 -38.56
N PHE A 237 9.50 5.69 -37.58
CA PHE A 237 10.34 6.88 -37.64
C PHE A 237 11.37 6.87 -38.79
N HIS A 238 11.76 5.71 -39.32
CA HIS A 238 12.61 5.62 -40.51
C HIS A 238 11.92 6.10 -41.80
N LYS A 239 10.59 6.11 -41.81
CA LYS A 239 9.76 6.56 -42.93
C LYS A 239 9.16 7.94 -42.71
N TYR A 240 9.52 8.62 -41.61
CA TYR A 240 9.00 9.94 -41.30
C TYR A 240 9.58 10.98 -42.25
N ASP A 241 8.71 11.73 -42.92
CA ASP A 241 9.13 12.69 -43.95
C ASP A 241 9.71 13.96 -43.32
N LEU A 242 11.03 14.11 -43.45
CA LEU A 242 11.78 15.30 -43.07
C LEU A 242 12.44 15.97 -44.29
N SER A 243 11.96 15.67 -45.50
CA SER A 243 12.53 16.19 -46.75
C SER A 243 12.40 17.71 -46.89
N HIS A 244 11.46 18.33 -46.17
CA HIS A 244 11.33 19.79 -46.08
C HIS A 244 12.55 20.47 -45.43
N ILE A 245 13.35 19.74 -44.64
CA ILE A 245 14.59 20.23 -44.03
C ILE A 245 15.74 20.00 -45.02
N LYS A 246 16.22 21.08 -45.64
CA LYS A 246 17.25 21.03 -46.69
C LYS A 246 18.65 20.75 -46.16
N ASP A 247 18.97 21.28 -44.98
CA ASP A 247 20.25 21.06 -44.34
C ASP A 247 20.33 19.62 -43.79
N GLU A 248 21.37 18.89 -44.19
CA GLU A 248 21.50 17.47 -43.84
C GLU A 248 21.69 17.26 -42.33
N ARG A 249 22.46 18.14 -41.69
CA ARG A 249 22.73 18.06 -40.25
C ARG A 249 21.46 18.35 -39.46
N GLU A 250 20.75 19.41 -39.79
CA GLU A 250 19.47 19.78 -39.18
C GLU A 250 18.43 18.67 -39.36
N ARG A 251 18.33 18.07 -40.55
CA ARG A 251 17.42 16.95 -40.82
C ARG A 251 17.74 15.73 -39.96
N LYS A 252 19.03 15.41 -39.80
CA LYS A 252 19.50 14.31 -38.94
C LYS A 252 19.21 14.59 -37.46
N GLU A 253 19.42 15.82 -37.01
CA GLU A 253 19.10 16.25 -35.64
C GLU A 253 17.60 16.17 -35.36
N ALA A 254 16.75 16.59 -36.31
CA ALA A 254 15.30 16.47 -36.22
C ALA A 254 14.85 15.01 -36.12
N LEU A 255 15.44 14.12 -36.93
CA LEU A 255 15.18 12.67 -36.84
C LEU A 255 15.55 12.13 -35.45
N TYR A 256 16.70 12.51 -34.91
CA TYR A 256 17.12 12.09 -33.57
C TYR A 256 16.23 12.66 -32.47
N ALA A 257 15.81 13.91 -32.57
CA ALA A 257 14.91 14.53 -31.62
C ALA A 257 13.54 13.82 -31.59
N MET A 258 12.96 13.55 -32.76
CA MET A 258 11.72 12.79 -32.87
C MET A 258 11.88 11.36 -32.37
N THR A 259 12.99 10.68 -32.67
CA THR A 259 13.25 9.33 -32.16
C THR A 259 13.37 9.30 -30.63
N ARG A 260 14.00 10.30 -30.02
CA ARG A 260 14.05 10.45 -28.55
C ARG A 260 12.66 10.68 -27.96
N ARG A 261 11.83 11.52 -28.59
CA ARG A 261 10.44 11.76 -28.16
C ARG A 261 9.60 10.48 -28.23
N TYR A 262 9.67 9.73 -29.33
CA TYR A 262 9.02 8.42 -29.46
C TYR A 262 9.42 7.45 -28.35
N ARG A 263 10.72 7.33 -28.09
CA ARG A 263 11.26 6.47 -27.03
C ARG A 263 10.81 6.87 -25.64
N LYS A 264 10.80 8.16 -25.35
CA LYS A 264 10.32 8.71 -24.09
C LYS A 264 8.82 8.44 -23.94
N ALA A 265 8.04 8.71 -24.99
CA ALA A 265 6.60 8.53 -24.98
C ALA A 265 6.19 7.07 -24.73
N ILE A 266 6.89 6.11 -25.34
CA ILE A 266 6.69 4.68 -25.03
C ILE A 266 6.99 4.37 -23.56
N ARG A 267 8.08 4.91 -23.00
CA ARG A 267 8.51 4.55 -21.64
C ARG A 267 7.53 5.03 -20.57
N GLU A 268 6.88 6.17 -20.81
CA GLU A 268 6.00 6.80 -19.83
C GLU A 268 4.62 6.14 -19.72
N GLU A 269 4.20 5.30 -20.68
CA GLU A 269 2.84 4.71 -20.72
C GLU A 269 2.37 4.07 -19.41
N PRO A 270 3.17 3.27 -18.68
CA PRO A 270 2.72 2.69 -17.42
C PRO A 270 2.45 3.75 -16.34
N LEU A 271 3.24 4.83 -16.33
CA LEU A 271 3.09 5.93 -15.39
C LEU A 271 1.92 6.84 -15.79
N GLU A 272 1.67 6.99 -17.08
CA GLU A 272 0.50 7.68 -17.61
C GLU A 272 -0.80 6.96 -17.25
N LEU A 273 -0.81 5.62 -17.11
CA LEU A 273 -1.97 4.90 -16.59
C LEU A 273 -2.26 5.32 -15.14
N ILE A 274 -1.23 5.44 -14.29
CA ILE A 274 -1.38 5.89 -12.90
C ILE A 274 -1.91 7.32 -12.86
N ALA A 275 -1.28 8.22 -13.63
CA ALA A 275 -1.73 9.60 -13.74
C ALA A 275 -3.17 9.68 -14.27
N HIS A 276 -3.55 8.87 -15.25
CA HIS A 276 -4.91 8.78 -15.78
C HIS A 276 -5.91 8.36 -14.71
N VAL A 277 -5.61 7.31 -13.94
CA VAL A 277 -6.49 6.83 -12.86
C VAL A 277 -6.70 7.93 -11.82
N VAL A 278 -5.63 8.57 -11.35
CA VAL A 278 -5.73 9.62 -10.32
C VAL A 278 -6.39 10.89 -10.86
N ARG A 279 -6.05 11.33 -12.08
CA ARG A 279 -6.62 12.53 -12.71
C ARG A 279 -8.13 12.42 -12.95
N ASN A 280 -8.64 11.20 -13.11
CA ASN A 280 -10.05 10.95 -13.40
C ASN A 280 -10.83 10.39 -12.20
N ASP A 281 -10.26 10.44 -10.98
CA ASP A 281 -10.90 9.94 -9.74
C ASP A 281 -11.41 8.49 -9.88
N LYS A 282 -10.61 7.65 -10.55
CA LYS A 282 -10.92 6.24 -10.79
C LYS A 282 -10.49 5.38 -9.60
N PRO A 283 -11.11 4.21 -9.38
CA PRO A 283 -10.64 3.26 -8.38
C PRO A 283 -9.16 2.95 -8.59
N PHE A 284 -8.34 3.07 -7.54
CA PHE A 284 -6.90 2.88 -7.68
C PHE A 284 -6.52 1.45 -8.11
N THR A 285 -7.40 0.47 -7.88
CA THR A 285 -7.27 -0.90 -8.40
C THR A 285 -7.21 -0.96 -9.93
N GLU A 286 -7.70 0.06 -10.64
CA GLU A 286 -7.66 0.16 -12.10
C GLU A 286 -6.23 0.14 -12.66
N ILE A 287 -5.21 0.53 -11.88
CA ILE A 287 -3.80 0.38 -12.31
C ILE A 287 -3.41 -1.10 -12.58
N MET A 288 -4.13 -2.06 -12.00
CA MET A 288 -3.92 -3.50 -12.17
C MET A 288 -5.03 -4.17 -12.98
N THR A 289 -6.21 -3.58 -13.05
CA THR A 289 -7.39 -4.19 -13.70
C THR A 289 -7.76 -3.55 -15.03
N ALA A 290 -7.13 -2.43 -15.41
CA ALA A 290 -7.37 -1.81 -16.71
C ALA A 290 -7.18 -2.81 -17.84
N ASP A 291 -8.16 -2.86 -18.75
CA ASP A 291 -8.13 -3.69 -19.96
C ASP A 291 -7.68 -2.88 -21.19
N TYR A 292 -7.00 -1.76 -20.94
CA TYR A 292 -6.49 -0.80 -21.91
C TYR A 292 -5.10 -0.32 -21.50
N ILE A 293 -4.32 0.13 -22.49
CA ILE A 293 -3.01 0.74 -22.28
C ILE A 293 -3.13 2.24 -22.54
N MET A 294 -2.28 3.06 -21.93
CA MET A 294 -2.14 4.46 -22.33
C MET A 294 -1.23 4.56 -23.55
N VAL A 295 -1.67 5.28 -24.58
CA VAL A 295 -0.88 5.50 -25.80
C VAL A 295 -0.82 6.98 -26.14
N SER A 296 0.34 7.41 -26.63
CA SER A 296 0.52 8.69 -27.28
C SER A 296 0.34 8.57 -28.80
N PRO A 297 0.22 9.68 -29.55
CA PRO A 297 0.28 9.61 -31.01
C PRO A 297 1.54 8.90 -31.51
N TYR A 298 2.68 9.09 -30.84
CA TYR A 298 3.96 8.54 -31.25
C TYR A 298 4.06 7.05 -30.93
N SER A 299 3.61 6.62 -29.74
CA SER A 299 3.62 5.21 -29.39
C SER A 299 2.53 4.41 -30.11
N ALA A 300 1.38 5.01 -30.39
CA ALA A 300 0.33 4.43 -31.23
C ALA A 300 0.82 4.07 -32.64
N ARG A 301 1.74 4.87 -33.22
CA ARG A 301 2.41 4.54 -34.50
C ARG A 301 3.29 3.31 -34.34
N GLY A 302 3.99 3.18 -33.20
CA GLY A 302 4.77 1.99 -32.83
C GLY A 302 3.91 0.73 -32.71
N TYR A 303 2.74 0.85 -32.08
CA TYR A 303 1.75 -0.24 -31.98
C TYR A 303 0.99 -0.52 -33.27
N GLY A 304 1.11 0.33 -34.29
CA GLY A 304 0.42 0.16 -35.57
C GLY A 304 -1.09 0.46 -35.51
N ILE A 305 -1.54 1.20 -34.50
CA ILE A 305 -2.96 1.55 -34.31
C ILE A 305 -3.26 3.03 -34.56
N PHE A 306 -2.23 3.84 -34.85
CA PHE A 306 -2.36 5.30 -34.94
C PHE A 306 -3.50 5.75 -35.86
N GLU A 307 -3.58 5.25 -37.10
CA GLU A 307 -4.63 5.65 -38.04
C GLU A 307 -6.05 5.35 -37.51
N THR A 308 -6.22 4.30 -36.73
CA THR A 308 -7.52 3.93 -36.13
C THR A 308 -7.95 4.87 -35.01
N ILE A 309 -6.99 5.47 -34.30
CA ILE A 309 -7.27 6.29 -33.10
C ILE A 309 -6.86 7.75 -33.24
N LYS A 310 -6.36 8.17 -34.41
CA LYS A 310 -5.82 9.50 -34.68
C LYS A 310 -6.79 10.62 -34.29
N GLU A 311 -8.05 10.48 -34.69
CA GLU A 311 -9.12 11.47 -34.45
C GLU A 311 -9.50 11.62 -32.96
N ARG A 312 -9.01 10.73 -32.09
CA ARG A 312 -9.23 10.82 -30.63
C ARG A 312 -8.22 11.71 -29.93
N PHE A 313 -7.09 12.02 -30.58
CA PHE A 313 -6.10 12.96 -30.06
C PHE A 313 -6.51 14.39 -30.39
N LYS A 314 -6.37 15.30 -29.43
CA LYS A 314 -6.55 16.74 -29.66
C LYS A 314 -5.46 17.29 -30.57
N ASN A 315 -4.24 16.81 -30.38
CA ASN A 315 -3.09 17.16 -31.20
C ASN A 315 -2.30 15.90 -31.60
N PRO A 316 -2.54 15.34 -32.81
CA PRO A 316 -1.82 14.16 -33.31
C PRO A 316 -0.29 14.33 -33.48
N ASP A 317 0.22 15.56 -33.34
CA ASP A 317 1.63 15.91 -33.39
C ASP A 317 2.26 16.10 -31.99
N ASP A 318 1.45 16.09 -30.92
CA ASP A 318 1.96 16.10 -29.54
C ASP A 318 2.43 14.69 -29.14
N PRO A 319 3.75 14.44 -28.96
CA PRO A 319 4.24 13.13 -28.57
C PRO A 319 3.86 12.71 -27.14
N PHE A 320 3.35 13.63 -26.31
CA PHE A 320 3.07 13.38 -24.89
C PHE A 320 1.60 13.61 -24.53
N GLU A 321 0.70 13.66 -25.52
CA GLU A 321 -0.74 13.53 -25.28
C GLU A 321 -1.09 12.05 -25.14
N TYR A 322 -1.64 11.61 -24.00
CA TYR A 322 -1.98 10.20 -23.79
C TYR A 322 -3.49 9.97 -23.70
N LEU A 323 -3.93 8.85 -24.27
CA LEU A 323 -5.30 8.37 -24.16
C LEU A 323 -5.36 6.85 -23.98
N PRO A 324 -6.44 6.31 -23.38
CA PRO A 324 -6.61 4.87 -23.23
C PRO A 324 -6.95 4.20 -24.56
N ALA A 325 -6.30 3.08 -24.89
CA ALA A 325 -6.58 2.29 -26.08
C ALA A 325 -6.42 0.78 -25.83
N LYS A 326 -7.20 -0.03 -26.55
CA LYS A 326 -7.04 -1.48 -26.58
C LYS A 326 -6.21 -1.86 -27.80
N LEU A 327 -5.19 -2.67 -27.59
CA LEU A 327 -4.42 -3.23 -28.69
C LEU A 327 -5.18 -4.41 -29.31
N PRO A 328 -5.17 -4.57 -30.64
CA PRO A 328 -5.62 -5.81 -31.25
C PRO A 328 -4.73 -6.98 -30.79
N ALA A 329 -5.26 -8.20 -30.88
CA ALA A 329 -4.48 -9.40 -30.61
C ALA A 329 -3.20 -9.42 -31.46
N LEU A 330 -2.07 -9.75 -30.82
CA LEU A 330 -0.77 -9.71 -31.47
C LEU A 330 -0.69 -10.80 -32.53
N LYS A 331 -0.33 -10.40 -33.75
CA LYS A 331 -0.13 -11.31 -34.87
C LYS A 331 1.36 -11.60 -34.99
N ALA A 332 1.71 -12.85 -35.18
CA ALA A 332 3.08 -13.22 -35.53
C ALA A 332 3.41 -12.75 -36.94
N ARG A 333 4.68 -12.35 -37.17
CA ARG A 333 5.19 -11.96 -38.49
C ARG A 333 5.03 -13.10 -39.50
N ASN A 334 5.31 -14.34 -39.06
CA ASN A 334 5.29 -15.55 -39.88
C ASN A 334 4.69 -16.71 -39.09
N ASP A 335 4.05 -17.66 -39.77
CA ASP A 335 3.85 -19.03 -39.28
C ASP A 335 5.20 -19.75 -39.29
N ASN A 336 6.08 -19.45 -38.35
CA ASN A 336 7.39 -20.11 -38.26
C ASN A 336 7.18 -21.57 -37.81
N PRO A 337 7.52 -22.59 -38.61
CA PRO A 337 7.28 -23.99 -38.23
C PRO A 337 8.22 -24.49 -37.12
N VAL A 338 9.27 -23.74 -36.76
CA VAL A 338 10.28 -24.15 -35.76
C VAL A 338 9.92 -23.71 -34.34
N ASN A 339 9.15 -22.63 -34.19
CA ASN A 339 8.63 -22.15 -32.90
C ASN A 339 7.12 -22.09 -33.03
N ALA A 340 6.36 -22.67 -32.09
CA ALA A 340 4.89 -22.59 -32.10
C ALA A 340 4.40 -21.18 -32.47
N PRO A 341 3.31 -21.04 -33.26
CA PRO A 341 2.86 -19.75 -33.74
C PRO A 341 2.76 -18.78 -32.56
N LEU A 342 3.57 -17.71 -32.60
CA LEU A 342 3.61 -16.67 -31.56
C LEU A 342 2.37 -15.75 -31.63
N VAL A 343 1.32 -16.20 -32.30
CA VAL A 343 0.05 -15.51 -32.35
C VAL A 343 -0.53 -15.51 -30.95
N GLN A 344 -0.86 -14.33 -30.45
CA GLN A 344 -1.53 -14.22 -29.17
C GLN A 344 -2.97 -14.69 -29.33
N GLU A 345 -3.30 -15.86 -28.78
CA GLU A 345 -4.69 -16.29 -28.68
C GLU A 345 -5.51 -15.24 -27.92
N SER A 346 -6.66 -14.91 -28.47
CA SER A 346 -7.59 -13.95 -27.87
C SER A 346 -9.02 -14.25 -28.29
N LYS A 347 -9.90 -14.47 -27.30
CA LYS A 347 -11.32 -14.73 -27.53
C LYS A 347 -12.07 -13.50 -28.06
N ASN A 348 -11.62 -12.31 -27.71
CA ASN A 348 -12.29 -11.04 -28.05
C ASN A 348 -11.55 -10.24 -29.13
N GLY A 349 -10.45 -10.78 -29.68
CA GLY A 349 -9.65 -10.13 -30.70
C GLY A 349 -8.73 -9.00 -30.19
N PHE A 350 -8.64 -8.81 -28.87
CA PHE A 350 -7.76 -7.82 -28.24
C PHE A 350 -6.59 -8.48 -27.50
N TYR A 351 -5.49 -7.75 -27.35
CA TYR A 351 -4.40 -8.14 -26.47
C TYR A 351 -4.93 -8.28 -25.03
N PRO A 352 -4.78 -9.44 -24.38
CA PRO A 352 -5.14 -9.59 -22.98
C PRO A 352 -4.32 -8.62 -22.12
N HIS A 353 -5.01 -7.70 -21.44
CA HIS A 353 -4.38 -6.64 -20.65
C HIS A 353 -4.97 -6.62 -19.24
N ALA A 354 -4.10 -6.42 -18.26
CA ALA A 354 -4.32 -6.33 -16.82
C ALA A 354 -3.41 -5.22 -16.26
N GLY A 355 -3.73 -3.98 -16.64
CA GLY A 355 -3.01 -2.76 -16.28
C GLY A 355 -1.48 -2.89 -16.39
N ILE A 356 -0.78 -2.33 -15.40
CA ILE A 356 0.69 -2.26 -15.35
C ILE A 356 1.34 -3.63 -15.53
N LEU A 357 0.78 -4.69 -14.93
CA LEU A 357 1.37 -6.04 -14.90
C LEU A 357 1.59 -6.64 -16.30
N SER A 358 0.80 -6.19 -17.28
CA SER A 358 0.82 -6.67 -18.66
C SER A 358 1.29 -5.63 -19.66
N THR A 359 1.79 -4.48 -19.19
CA THR A 359 2.48 -3.52 -20.06
C THR A 359 3.79 -4.13 -20.56
N PHE A 360 4.16 -3.91 -21.82
CA PHE A 360 5.40 -4.46 -22.36
C PHE A 360 6.65 -3.94 -21.62
N GLN A 361 6.56 -2.74 -21.05
CA GLN A 361 7.55 -2.06 -20.24
C GLN A 361 7.78 -2.81 -18.92
N TYR A 362 6.72 -3.13 -18.18
CA TYR A 362 6.82 -3.92 -16.95
C TYR A 362 7.34 -5.33 -17.23
N LEU A 363 6.83 -5.97 -18.29
CA LEU A 363 7.25 -7.31 -18.70
C LEU A 363 8.72 -7.36 -19.16
N ARG A 364 9.25 -6.27 -19.70
CA ARG A 364 10.66 -6.11 -20.09
C ARG A 364 11.56 -5.76 -18.92
N ARG A 365 11.11 -4.87 -18.02
CA ARG A 365 11.81 -4.49 -16.79
C ARG A 365 12.01 -5.69 -15.87
N TYR A 366 10.98 -6.52 -15.76
CA TYR A 366 10.96 -7.73 -14.93
C TYR A 366 10.78 -8.95 -15.83
N PRO A 367 11.86 -9.39 -16.51
CA PRO A 367 11.78 -10.47 -17.48
C PRO A 367 11.53 -11.83 -16.82
N THR A 368 11.15 -12.78 -17.66
CA THR A 368 11.14 -14.21 -17.36
C THR A 368 12.09 -14.89 -18.33
N THR A 369 12.81 -15.92 -17.88
CA THR A 369 13.64 -16.78 -18.74
C THR A 369 13.21 -18.23 -18.58
N GLU A 370 13.73 -19.14 -19.40
CA GLU A 370 13.44 -20.58 -19.29
C GLU A 370 13.90 -21.15 -17.95
N THR A 371 15.10 -20.78 -17.50
CA THR A 371 15.68 -21.23 -16.23
C THR A 371 15.19 -20.44 -15.01
N ASN A 372 14.58 -19.28 -15.22
CA ASN A 372 14.07 -18.40 -14.16
C ASN A 372 12.63 -17.99 -14.44
N ARG A 373 11.76 -18.98 -14.66
CA ARG A 373 10.38 -18.75 -15.08
C ARG A 373 9.59 -17.99 -14.00
N ASN A 374 9.15 -16.78 -14.33
CA ASN A 374 8.34 -15.89 -13.51
C ASN A 374 8.87 -15.53 -12.10
N ARG A 375 10.03 -16.02 -11.66
CA ARG A 375 10.54 -15.77 -10.29
C ARG A 375 10.74 -14.28 -10.00
N LEU A 376 11.37 -13.54 -10.93
CA LEU A 376 11.55 -12.09 -10.77
C LEU A 376 10.19 -11.37 -10.76
N ARG A 377 9.27 -11.71 -11.66
CA ARG A 377 7.92 -11.11 -11.71
C ARG A 377 7.14 -11.38 -10.43
N ALA A 378 7.19 -12.61 -9.92
CA ALA A 378 6.55 -12.98 -8.66
C ALA A 378 7.14 -12.16 -7.51
N ARG A 379 8.47 -12.11 -7.36
CA ARG A 379 9.14 -11.29 -6.35
C ARG A 379 8.66 -9.83 -6.40
N MET A 380 8.69 -9.22 -7.58
CA MET A 380 8.28 -7.82 -7.71
C MET A 380 6.77 -7.62 -7.49
N TYR A 381 5.93 -8.59 -7.82
CA TYR A 381 4.50 -8.52 -7.51
C TYR A 381 4.26 -8.47 -6.00
N TYR A 382 4.86 -9.39 -5.24
CA TYR A 382 4.77 -9.39 -3.78
C TYR A 382 5.30 -8.09 -3.18
N GLN A 383 6.45 -7.63 -3.65
CA GLN A 383 7.08 -6.40 -3.15
C GLN A 383 6.24 -5.15 -3.47
N HIS A 384 5.80 -4.99 -4.73
CA HIS A 384 5.13 -3.78 -5.18
C HIS A 384 3.67 -3.66 -4.71
N PHE A 385 2.94 -4.78 -4.64
CA PHE A 385 1.49 -4.75 -4.48
C PHE A 385 1.00 -5.35 -3.16
N LEU A 386 1.81 -6.20 -2.52
CA LEU A 386 1.47 -6.81 -1.22
C LEU A 386 2.35 -6.30 -0.08
N GLY A 387 3.38 -5.50 -0.36
CA GLY A 387 4.32 -5.01 0.65
C GLY A 387 5.16 -6.12 1.28
N ILE A 388 5.33 -7.24 0.58
CA ILE A 388 6.05 -8.42 1.06
C ILE A 388 7.38 -8.52 0.32
N ASP A 389 8.50 -8.35 1.01
CA ASP A 389 9.80 -8.74 0.46
C ASP A 389 10.02 -10.24 0.69
N VAL A 390 9.80 -11.02 -0.37
CA VAL A 390 9.97 -12.48 -0.35
C VAL A 390 11.40 -12.89 0.04
N MET A 391 12.39 -12.01 -0.17
CA MET A 391 13.78 -12.29 0.22
C MET A 391 14.01 -12.14 1.72
N GLU A 392 13.16 -11.41 2.44
CA GLU A 392 13.21 -11.27 3.91
C GLU A 392 12.44 -12.39 4.63
N LEU A 393 11.60 -13.15 3.92
CA LEU A 393 10.83 -14.26 4.49
C LEU A 393 11.63 -15.55 4.68
N ALA A 394 12.79 -15.67 4.05
CA ALA A 394 13.66 -16.82 4.26
C ALA A 394 14.51 -16.57 5.51
N ASP A 395 14.55 -17.53 6.43
CA ASP A 395 15.53 -17.54 7.51
C ASP A 395 16.92 -17.40 6.88
N GLN A 396 17.58 -16.27 7.13
CA GLN A 396 18.99 -16.16 6.82
C GLN A 396 19.70 -17.18 7.71
N VAL A 397 20.15 -18.29 7.12
CA VAL A 397 21.00 -19.25 7.81
C VAL A 397 22.24 -18.47 8.22
N ALA A 398 22.31 -18.09 9.51
CA ALA A 398 23.41 -17.32 10.06
C ALA A 398 24.73 -18.12 10.09
N ASP A 399 24.65 -19.42 9.77
CA ASP A 399 25.77 -20.35 9.76
C ASP A 399 26.03 -20.90 8.35
N ALA A 400 27.10 -20.39 7.73
CA ALA A 400 27.59 -20.89 6.45
C ALA A 400 28.11 -22.34 6.52
N ALA A 401 28.26 -22.93 7.71
CA ALA A 401 28.67 -24.31 7.91
C ALA A 401 27.50 -25.31 7.98
N ALA A 402 26.24 -24.87 7.90
CA ALA A 402 25.06 -25.73 8.00
C ALA A 402 24.51 -26.22 6.64
N ILE A 403 25.27 -26.06 5.55
CA ILE A 403 24.89 -26.58 4.23
C ILE A 403 25.69 -27.87 3.98
N ASP A 404 25.06 -29.02 4.24
CA ASP A 404 25.56 -30.37 3.84
C ASP A 404 25.35 -30.64 2.34
#